data_AF-A0A9P4UJ03-F1
#
_entry.id   AF-A0A9P4UJ03-F1
#
_cell.length_a   1.000
_cell.length_b   1.000
_cell.length_c   1.000
_cell.angle_alpha   90.00
_cell.angle_beta   90.00
_cell.angle_gamma   90.00
#
_symmetry.space_group_name_H-M   'P 1'
#
loop_
_entity.id
_entity.type
_entity.pdbx_description
1 polymer ?
#
loop_
_entity_poly.entity_id
_entity_poly.type
_entity_poly.pdbx_seq_one_letter_code
_entity_poly.pdbx_strand_id
1 'polypeptide(L)'
;MFSKTILVSSLIAAVSAHQNFHQFWVNDETPGYQVGIRMPPSNSPVTDVKSEDIACNVNGQTGVADTVAASEGDSIKVQWDQSGHPGPITHMLFGPVDSAKAATGVGSWFKIDELDNVDGKWANEIMGANNMTHEFKLPTGLPSGEYLLRSEMLALHGAQTVGGAQFYVGCAQLKITGTGSDGACGPTIELPGAYNEEDPNIYIPNVYNGFDATNYTAPGGPVGSCGGSGSTTPSPSKPASNSTTPATSAAVASSVVATTASLASSVAVSSVAAISSAPVVSAPVASVTAVSGGNNTASAPVASVTAAPGGNNTASALPSLVFPSTLQTSVIAAPSTFQTSVIAAPTNGTAPSAPGSTGTVGTVKKYGQCGGKTYVGATSCVTGSTCTVMNDYYSQCI
;
A
#
# COMPACT_ATOMS: atom_id res chain seq x y z
N MET A 1 -44.44 -8.33 43.94
CA MET A 1 -43.43 -7.32 43.58
C MET A 1 -42.34 -8.04 42.79
N PHE A 2 -42.35 -7.96 41.46
CA PHE A 2 -41.32 -8.56 40.61
C PHE A 2 -40.49 -7.43 40.00
N SER A 3 -39.27 -7.25 40.49
CA SER A 3 -38.33 -6.27 39.96
C SER A 3 -37.61 -6.90 38.76
N LYS A 4 -37.86 -6.37 37.55
CA LYS A 4 -37.13 -6.75 36.34
C LYS A 4 -35.85 -5.92 36.27
N THR A 5 -34.72 -6.54 36.57
CA THR A 5 -33.41 -5.92 36.35
C THR A 5 -33.04 -6.08 34.88
N ILE A 6 -33.05 -4.99 34.12
CA ILE A 6 -32.53 -4.94 32.75
C ILE A 6 -31.00 -4.75 32.85
N LEU A 7 -30.25 -5.78 32.50
CA LEU A 7 -28.81 -5.71 32.28
C LEU A 7 -28.58 -5.11 30.88
N VAL A 8 -28.26 -3.81 30.83
CA VAL A 8 -27.76 -3.17 29.62
C VAL A 8 -26.27 -3.47 29.54
N SER A 9 -25.89 -4.38 28.64
CA SER A 9 -24.48 -4.65 28.33
C SER A 9 -23.97 -3.56 27.39
N SER A 10 -23.29 -2.56 27.94
CA SER A 10 -22.59 -1.53 27.16
C SER A 10 -21.36 -2.16 26.49
N LEU A 11 -21.50 -2.52 25.22
CA LEU A 11 -20.37 -2.89 24.37
C LEU A 11 -19.61 -1.58 24.05
N ILE A 12 -18.50 -1.33 24.76
CA ILE A 12 -17.60 -0.22 24.42
C ILE A 12 -16.86 -0.64 23.14
N ALA A 13 -17.27 -0.10 21.99
CA ALA A 13 -16.48 -0.21 20.78
C ALA A 13 -15.18 0.57 21.01
N ALA A 14 -14.06 -0.14 21.15
CA ALA A 14 -12.75 0.47 21.14
C ALA A 14 -12.50 0.99 19.72
N VAL A 15 -12.72 2.28 19.50
CA VAL A 15 -12.42 2.92 18.21
C VAL A 15 -10.91 3.10 18.16
N SER A 16 -10.19 2.20 17.49
CA SER A 16 -8.80 2.46 17.12
C SER A 16 -8.80 3.59 16.10
N ALA A 17 -8.04 4.65 16.35
CA ALA A 17 -7.91 5.76 15.41
C ALA A 17 -6.60 5.70 14.62
N HIS A 18 -5.60 5.00 15.15
CA HIS A 18 -4.31 4.76 14.50
C HIS A 18 -4.41 3.59 13.52
N GLN A 19 -3.79 3.73 12.35
CA GLN A 19 -4.07 2.88 11.20
C GLN A 19 -2.82 2.48 10.42
N ASN A 20 -2.86 1.29 9.83
CA ASN A 20 -1.90 0.80 8.85
C ASN A 20 -2.59 0.42 7.54
N PHE A 21 -1.86 0.58 6.44
CA PHE A 21 -2.16 -0.07 5.17
C PHE A 21 -1.79 -1.54 5.28
N HIS A 22 -2.76 -2.44 5.12
CA HIS A 22 -2.55 -3.86 5.43
C HIS A 22 -2.95 -4.82 4.32
N GLN A 23 -3.68 -4.36 3.30
CA GLN A 23 -4.05 -5.21 2.17
C GLN A 23 -4.36 -4.41 0.91
N PHE A 24 -4.06 -4.97 -0.26
CA PHE A 24 -4.48 -4.40 -1.54
C PHE A 24 -4.91 -5.48 -2.54
N TRP A 25 -5.51 -5.03 -3.63
CA TRP A 25 -5.94 -5.83 -4.78
C TRP A 25 -5.45 -5.18 -6.08
N VAL A 26 -5.16 -6.03 -7.06
CA VAL A 26 -4.96 -5.66 -8.47
C VAL A 26 -6.09 -6.32 -9.27
N ASN A 27 -6.98 -5.53 -9.87
CA ASN A 27 -8.19 -6.01 -10.57
C ASN A 27 -8.98 -7.04 -9.73
N ASP A 28 -9.28 -6.71 -8.48
CA ASP A 28 -9.99 -7.57 -7.51
C ASP A 28 -9.28 -8.87 -7.09
N GLU A 29 -8.03 -9.08 -7.49
CA GLU A 29 -7.18 -10.18 -7.01
C GLU A 29 -6.20 -9.67 -5.95
N THR A 30 -6.11 -10.35 -4.80
CA THR A 30 -5.23 -9.94 -3.69
C THR A 30 -4.07 -10.92 -3.50
N PRO A 31 -2.84 -10.43 -3.25
CA PRO A 31 -1.74 -11.28 -2.81
C PRO A 31 -1.95 -11.84 -1.39
N GLY A 32 -2.93 -11.31 -0.64
CA GLY A 32 -3.21 -11.67 0.74
C GLY A 32 -2.88 -10.55 1.74
N TYR A 33 -3.30 -10.74 2.99
CA TYR A 33 -3.07 -9.79 4.07
C TYR A 33 -1.57 -9.59 4.34
N GLN A 34 -1.11 -8.34 4.29
CA GLN A 34 0.27 -7.88 4.47
C GLN A 34 1.30 -8.44 3.47
N VAL A 35 0.85 -9.13 2.41
CA VAL A 35 1.73 -9.68 1.39
C VAL A 35 2.14 -8.60 0.41
N GLY A 36 3.44 -8.49 0.13
CA GLY A 36 4.00 -7.45 -0.74
C GLY A 36 3.99 -6.04 -0.13
N ILE A 37 3.59 -5.88 1.15
CA ILE A 37 3.54 -4.60 1.86
C ILE A 37 4.66 -4.53 2.91
N ARG A 38 5.38 -3.41 2.94
CA ARG A 38 6.39 -3.09 3.96
C ARG A 38 5.70 -2.57 5.23
N MET A 39 5.30 -3.50 6.09
CA MET A 39 4.56 -3.17 7.32
C MET A 39 5.45 -2.45 8.34
N PRO A 40 5.00 -1.32 8.92
CA PRO A 40 5.68 -0.71 10.05
C PRO A 40 5.55 -1.59 11.32
N PRO A 41 6.45 -1.41 12.31
CA PRO A 41 6.43 -2.20 13.55
C PRO A 41 5.25 -1.87 14.48
N SER A 42 4.54 -0.77 14.24
CA SER A 42 3.36 -0.34 14.99
C SER A 42 2.47 0.51 14.08
N ASN A 43 1.28 0.88 14.58
CA ASN A 43 0.42 1.87 13.91
C ASN A 43 0.72 3.31 14.35
N SER A 44 1.92 3.60 14.85
CA SER A 44 2.31 4.98 15.18
C SER A 44 2.51 5.80 13.90
N PRO A 45 2.12 7.09 13.89
CA PRO A 45 2.33 7.94 12.73
C PRO A 45 3.80 8.38 12.61
N VAL A 46 4.19 8.74 11.40
CA VAL A 46 5.35 9.59 11.14
C VAL A 46 4.90 11.05 11.31
N THR A 47 5.65 11.85 12.06
CA THR A 47 5.36 13.29 12.24
C THR A 47 6.50 14.19 11.75
N ASP A 48 7.73 13.67 11.69
CA ASP A 48 8.88 14.37 11.16
C ASP A 48 8.94 14.20 9.64
N VAL A 49 8.46 15.21 8.91
CA VAL A 49 8.44 15.22 7.43
C VAL A 49 9.84 15.28 6.79
N LYS A 50 10.88 15.51 7.59
CA LYS A 50 12.28 15.53 7.14
C LYS A 50 12.97 14.16 7.34
N SER A 51 12.34 13.24 8.07
CA SER A 51 12.83 11.87 8.25
C SER A 51 12.69 11.07 6.95
N GLU A 52 13.61 10.14 6.69
CA GLU A 52 13.47 9.14 5.63
C GLU A 52 12.24 8.25 5.81
N ASP A 53 11.74 8.13 7.05
CA ASP A 53 10.50 7.40 7.35
C ASP A 53 9.28 8.01 6.64
N ILE A 54 9.32 9.26 6.18
CA ILE A 54 8.19 9.85 5.43
C ILE A 54 7.96 9.15 4.08
N ALA A 55 8.98 8.48 3.52
CA ALA A 55 8.87 7.77 2.26
C ALA A 55 8.00 6.51 2.39
N CYS A 56 8.35 5.61 3.31
CA CYS A 56 7.71 4.29 3.44
C CYS A 56 7.45 3.85 4.90
N ASN A 57 7.44 4.78 5.85
CA ASN A 57 7.34 4.54 7.30
C ASN A 57 8.58 3.86 7.91
N VAL A 58 8.58 3.69 9.24
CA VAL A 58 9.65 3.00 9.98
C VAL A 58 9.81 1.58 9.46
N ASN A 59 11.06 1.15 9.23
CA ASN A 59 11.44 -0.10 8.54
C ASN A 59 11.04 -0.18 7.06
N GLY A 60 10.39 0.86 6.53
CA GLY A 60 9.93 0.94 5.15
C GLY A 60 11.05 0.95 4.12
N GLN A 61 12.30 1.16 4.52
CA GLN A 61 13.47 1.09 3.63
C GLN A 61 13.92 -0.36 3.33
N THR A 62 13.41 -1.34 4.08
CA THR A 62 13.71 -2.76 3.87
C THR A 62 12.58 -3.42 3.11
N GLY A 63 12.89 -4.00 1.94
CA GLY A 63 11.89 -4.70 1.13
C GLY A 63 11.45 -6.06 1.69
N VAL A 64 10.27 -6.48 1.27
CA VAL A 64 9.67 -7.79 1.57
C VAL A 64 9.92 -8.79 0.44
N ALA A 65 9.59 -10.05 0.66
CA ALA A 65 9.87 -11.13 -0.30
C ALA A 65 9.09 -10.97 -1.61
N ASP A 66 7.82 -10.60 -1.50
CA ASP A 66 6.89 -10.61 -2.63
C ASP A 66 6.87 -9.27 -3.37
N THR A 67 6.92 -9.34 -4.70
CA THR A 67 6.65 -8.22 -5.61
C THR A 67 5.45 -8.61 -6.46
N VAL A 68 4.39 -7.82 -6.38
CA VAL A 68 3.08 -8.18 -6.95
C VAL A 68 2.96 -7.68 -8.39
N ALA A 69 2.57 -8.56 -9.30
CA ALA A 69 2.40 -8.20 -10.70
C ALA A 69 1.19 -7.27 -10.89
N ALA A 70 1.37 -6.25 -11.71
CA ALA A 70 0.31 -5.36 -12.18
C ALA A 70 0.61 -4.88 -13.60
N SER A 71 -0.36 -4.26 -14.25
CA SER A 71 -0.22 -3.59 -15.52
C SER A 71 -0.70 -2.15 -15.42
N GLU A 72 -0.16 -1.27 -16.26
CA GLU A 72 -0.72 0.07 -16.42
C GLU A 72 -2.24 0.00 -16.72
N GLY A 73 -3.02 0.92 -16.16
CA GLY A 73 -4.49 0.92 -16.28
C GLY A 73 -5.23 -0.04 -15.35
N ASP A 74 -4.54 -0.98 -14.70
CA ASP A 74 -5.16 -1.87 -13.71
C ASP A 74 -5.78 -1.07 -12.55
N SER A 75 -6.89 -1.60 -12.02
CA SER A 75 -7.47 -1.11 -10.77
C SER A 75 -6.61 -1.55 -9.59
N ILE A 76 -6.26 -0.60 -8.74
CA ILE A 76 -5.66 -0.85 -7.43
C ILE A 76 -6.67 -0.45 -6.37
N LYS A 77 -7.01 -1.39 -5.51
CA LYS A 77 -7.81 -1.12 -4.32
C LYS A 77 -6.93 -1.32 -3.10
N VAL A 78 -6.81 -0.31 -2.25
CA VAL A 78 -6.10 -0.39 -0.97
C VAL A 78 -7.09 -0.56 0.17
N GLN A 79 -6.66 -1.20 1.25
CA GLN A 79 -7.41 -1.30 2.49
C GLN A 79 -6.55 -0.94 3.70
N TRP A 80 -7.14 -0.08 4.53
CA TRP A 80 -6.56 0.41 5.76
C TRP A 80 -7.30 -0.14 6.99
N ASP A 81 -6.68 -0.05 8.16
CA ASP A 81 -7.37 -0.28 9.42
C ASP A 81 -8.52 0.72 9.60
N GLN A 82 -9.51 0.38 10.42
CA GLN A 82 -10.55 1.34 10.82
C GLN A 82 -9.90 2.56 11.47
N SER A 83 -10.25 3.76 10.99
CA SER A 83 -9.78 5.02 11.55
C SER A 83 -10.89 6.06 11.67
N GLY A 84 -10.88 6.77 12.79
CA GLY A 84 -11.70 7.98 13.00
C GLY A 84 -10.94 9.28 12.75
N HIS A 85 -9.70 9.23 12.25
CA HIS A 85 -8.90 10.44 12.06
C HIS A 85 -9.25 11.14 10.73
N PRO A 86 -9.73 12.41 10.78
CA PRO A 86 -10.06 13.16 9.57
C PRO A 86 -8.81 13.52 8.77
N GLY A 87 -8.93 13.40 7.46
CA GLY A 87 -7.96 13.91 6.49
C GLY A 87 -7.96 13.12 5.18
N PRO A 88 -7.05 13.47 4.26
CA PRO A 88 -7.01 12.90 2.92
C PRO A 88 -6.30 11.54 2.87
N ILE A 89 -6.42 10.87 1.72
CA ILE A 89 -5.56 9.77 1.30
C ILE A 89 -4.90 10.11 -0.05
N THR A 90 -3.60 9.81 -0.18
CA THR A 90 -2.87 9.97 -1.45
C THR A 90 -2.12 8.70 -1.83
N HIS A 91 -1.89 8.53 -3.12
CA HIS A 91 -1.10 7.42 -3.67
C HIS A 91 -0.01 7.94 -4.60
N MET A 92 1.19 7.39 -4.46
CA MET A 92 2.35 7.77 -5.26
C MET A 92 3.14 6.55 -5.71
N LEU A 93 3.87 6.67 -6.81
CA LEU A 93 4.77 5.64 -7.31
C LEU A 93 6.22 6.11 -7.30
N PHE A 94 7.13 5.21 -6.93
CA PHE A 94 8.57 5.35 -7.01
C PHE A 94 9.11 4.32 -7.98
N GLY A 95 9.64 4.78 -9.11
CA GLY A 95 10.22 3.92 -10.13
C GLY A 95 10.00 4.41 -11.56
N PRO A 96 10.38 3.60 -12.57
CA PRO A 96 10.83 2.22 -12.40
C PRO A 96 12.18 2.12 -11.66
N VAL A 97 12.39 1.04 -10.91
CA VAL A 97 13.65 0.71 -10.24
C VAL A 97 14.13 -0.68 -10.65
N ASP A 98 15.43 -0.94 -10.50
CA ASP A 98 16.03 -2.26 -10.75
C ASP A 98 15.45 -3.35 -9.84
N SER A 99 15.13 -2.99 -8.60
CA SER A 99 14.49 -3.90 -7.65
C SER A 99 13.65 -3.13 -6.64
N ALA A 100 12.34 -3.37 -6.66
CA ALA A 100 11.42 -2.87 -5.62
C ALA A 100 11.77 -3.45 -4.25
N LYS A 101 12.45 -4.59 -4.16
CA LYS A 101 12.90 -5.13 -2.86
C LYS A 101 14.12 -4.38 -2.30
N ALA A 102 15.00 -3.86 -3.16
CA ALA A 102 16.21 -3.15 -2.75
C ALA A 102 16.04 -1.64 -2.62
N ALA A 103 15.05 -1.05 -3.32
CA ALA A 103 14.78 0.38 -3.27
C ALA A 103 14.36 0.83 -1.86
N THR A 104 14.97 1.90 -1.34
CA THR A 104 14.62 2.45 -0.01
C THR A 104 13.33 3.27 -0.04
N GLY A 105 12.96 3.80 -1.21
CA GLY A 105 11.86 4.76 -1.38
C GLY A 105 12.25 6.21 -1.10
N VAL A 106 13.49 6.48 -0.67
CA VAL A 106 14.00 7.86 -0.56
C VAL A 106 14.30 8.39 -1.96
N GLY A 107 13.69 9.52 -2.32
CA GLY A 107 13.92 10.18 -3.60
C GLY A 107 12.62 10.57 -4.33
N SER A 108 12.60 10.39 -5.65
CA SER A 108 11.58 10.95 -6.53
C SER A 108 10.31 10.10 -6.61
N TRP A 109 9.17 10.69 -6.26
CA TRP A 109 7.82 10.12 -6.31
C TRP A 109 6.94 10.91 -7.26
N PHE A 110 6.04 10.26 -7.97
CA PHE A 110 4.95 10.94 -8.68
C PHE A 110 3.59 10.52 -8.12
N LYS A 111 2.73 11.50 -7.86
CA LYS A 111 1.39 11.27 -7.35
C LYS A 111 0.50 10.71 -8.46
N ILE A 112 -0.30 9.68 -8.14
CA ILE A 112 -1.18 9.00 -9.10
C ILE A 112 -2.65 9.04 -8.71
N ASP A 113 -2.95 9.29 -7.45
CA ASP A 113 -4.32 9.38 -6.95
C ASP A 113 -4.36 10.20 -5.65
N GLU A 114 -5.50 10.84 -5.42
CA GLU A 114 -5.78 11.69 -4.27
C GLU A 114 -7.28 11.71 -4.00
N LEU A 115 -7.65 11.53 -2.73
CA LEU A 115 -8.99 11.77 -2.24
C LEU A 115 -8.90 12.66 -0.99
N ASP A 116 -9.44 13.87 -1.11
CA ASP A 116 -9.44 14.89 -0.07
C ASP A 116 -10.76 14.95 0.69
N ASN A 117 -11.40 16.12 0.73
CA ASN A 117 -12.73 16.35 1.25
C ASN A 117 -13.73 16.39 0.09
N VAL A 118 -14.77 15.57 0.16
CA VAL A 118 -15.87 15.57 -0.83
C VAL A 118 -17.18 15.75 -0.07
N ASP A 119 -17.91 16.82 -0.41
CA ASP A 119 -19.20 17.15 0.19
C ASP A 119 -19.19 17.16 1.74
N GLY A 120 -18.13 17.72 2.32
CA GLY A 120 -17.96 17.85 3.76
C GLY A 120 -17.46 16.59 4.46
N LYS A 121 -17.13 15.52 3.73
CA LYS A 121 -16.58 14.27 4.28
C LYS A 121 -15.14 14.08 3.88
N TRP A 122 -14.29 13.76 4.84
CA TRP A 122 -12.90 13.38 4.57
C TRP A 122 -12.77 11.96 4.03
N ALA A 123 -11.63 11.64 3.42
CA ALA A 123 -11.34 10.32 2.89
C ALA A 123 -11.58 9.19 3.91
N ASN A 124 -11.16 9.36 5.17
CA ASN A 124 -11.39 8.35 6.21
C ASN A 124 -12.89 8.03 6.42
N GLU A 125 -13.78 9.03 6.29
CA GLU A 125 -15.23 8.85 6.43
C GLU A 125 -15.82 8.17 5.19
N ILE A 126 -15.37 8.58 3.99
CA ILE A 126 -15.78 7.99 2.71
C ILE A 126 -15.35 6.52 2.64
N MET A 127 -14.10 6.23 2.99
CA MET A 127 -13.54 4.88 3.06
C MET A 127 -14.19 4.07 4.18
N GLY A 128 -14.50 4.70 5.33
CA GLY A 128 -15.16 4.03 6.46
C GLY A 128 -16.54 3.46 6.11
N ALA A 129 -17.26 4.09 5.16
CA ALA A 129 -18.50 3.54 4.62
C ALA A 129 -18.29 2.32 3.68
N ASN A 130 -17.04 2.10 3.23
CA ASN A 130 -16.63 1.08 2.27
C ASN A 130 -15.56 0.15 2.87
N ASN A 131 -15.68 -0.22 4.13
CA ASN A 131 -14.75 -1.15 4.82
C ASN A 131 -13.28 -0.69 4.79
N MET A 132 -13.06 0.62 4.90
CA MET A 132 -11.77 1.29 4.80
C MET A 132 -11.02 1.01 3.49
N THR A 133 -11.76 0.85 2.39
CA THR A 133 -11.18 0.68 1.05
C THR A 133 -11.26 1.95 0.21
N HIS A 134 -10.26 2.14 -0.64
CA HIS A 134 -10.21 3.16 -1.69
C HIS A 134 -9.66 2.54 -2.96
N GLU A 135 -10.28 2.83 -4.11
CA GLU A 135 -9.93 2.23 -5.40
C GLU A 135 -9.59 3.31 -6.43
N PHE A 136 -8.48 3.12 -7.13
CA PHE A 136 -7.95 4.03 -8.14
C PHE A 136 -7.30 3.21 -9.28
N LYS A 137 -6.86 3.88 -10.35
CA LYS A 137 -6.19 3.21 -11.48
C LYS A 137 -4.71 3.54 -11.54
N LEU A 138 -3.90 2.56 -11.92
CA LEU A 138 -2.54 2.84 -12.37
C LEU A 138 -2.60 3.69 -13.65
N PRO A 139 -1.83 4.78 -13.77
CA PRO A 139 -1.80 5.59 -14.99
C PRO A 139 -1.42 4.75 -16.21
N THR A 140 -2.01 5.05 -17.36
CA THR A 140 -1.55 4.50 -18.65
C THR A 140 -0.29 5.23 -19.11
N GLY A 141 0.61 4.55 -19.83
CA GLY A 141 1.90 5.10 -20.26
C GLY A 141 3.00 4.95 -19.20
N LEU A 142 2.83 4.05 -18.23
CA LEU A 142 3.87 3.74 -17.25
C LEU A 142 4.99 2.93 -17.94
N PRO A 143 6.27 3.22 -17.66
CA PRO A 143 7.34 2.33 -18.07
C PRO A 143 7.20 0.95 -17.41
N SER A 144 7.57 -0.10 -18.13
CA SER A 144 7.68 -1.43 -17.51
C SER A 144 8.82 -1.44 -16.48
N GLY A 145 8.61 -2.05 -15.32
CA GLY A 145 9.64 -2.13 -14.28
C GLY A 145 9.09 -2.51 -12.91
N GLU A 146 9.97 -2.56 -11.91
CA GLU A 146 9.55 -2.67 -10.52
C GLU A 146 9.34 -1.28 -9.91
N TYR A 147 8.37 -1.16 -9.00
CA TYR A 147 7.95 0.09 -8.38
C TYR A 147 7.64 -0.13 -6.90
N LEU A 148 7.75 0.95 -6.13
CA LEU A 148 7.03 1.05 -4.86
C LEU A 148 5.75 1.85 -5.06
N LEU A 149 4.63 1.31 -4.58
CA LEU A 149 3.38 2.04 -4.41
C LEU A 149 3.29 2.51 -2.96
N ARG A 150 3.31 3.82 -2.76
CA ARG A 150 3.09 4.48 -1.47
C ARG A 150 1.62 4.83 -1.33
N SER A 151 0.98 4.37 -0.27
CA SER A 151 -0.35 4.82 0.17
C SER A 151 -0.16 5.61 1.46
N GLU A 152 -0.74 6.81 1.54
CA GLU A 152 -0.60 7.71 2.68
C GLU A 152 -1.95 8.23 3.12
N MET A 153 -2.27 8.05 4.40
CA MET A 153 -3.35 8.77 5.07
C MET A 153 -2.77 9.85 5.98
N LEU A 154 -3.16 11.10 5.76
CA LEU A 154 -2.73 12.25 6.57
C LEU A 154 -3.82 12.60 7.56
N ALA A 155 -3.59 12.34 8.85
CA ALA A 155 -4.51 12.70 9.91
C ALA A 155 -4.26 14.14 10.38
N LEU A 156 -5.29 14.98 10.24
CA LEU A 156 -5.23 16.43 10.48
C LEU A 156 -5.71 16.84 11.87
N HIS A 157 -6.16 15.90 12.70
CA HIS A 157 -6.69 16.19 14.04
C HIS A 157 -5.66 16.89 14.96
N GLY A 158 -4.35 16.65 14.75
CA GLY A 158 -3.26 17.31 15.46
C GLY A 158 -2.65 18.52 14.72
N ALA A 159 -3.16 18.88 13.54
CA ALA A 159 -2.56 19.87 12.66
C ALA A 159 -2.56 21.31 13.19
N GLN A 160 -3.16 21.57 14.36
CA GLN A 160 -3.17 22.91 14.99
C GLN A 160 -1.80 23.38 15.49
N THR A 161 -0.83 22.47 15.56
CA THR A 161 0.55 22.75 15.95
C THR A 161 1.50 22.28 14.86
N VAL A 162 2.56 23.05 14.61
CA VAL A 162 3.65 22.65 13.70
C VAL A 162 4.19 21.29 14.15
N GLY A 163 4.32 20.35 13.21
CA GLY A 163 4.72 18.96 13.48
C GLY A 163 3.64 18.09 14.15
N GLY A 164 2.42 18.59 14.33
CA GLY A 164 1.30 17.85 14.94
C GLY A 164 0.47 17.02 13.97
N ALA A 165 0.60 17.24 12.66
CA ALA A 165 -0.02 16.41 11.64
C ALA A 165 0.60 15.00 11.63
N GLN A 166 -0.22 13.99 11.39
CA GLN A 166 0.16 12.59 11.54
C GLN A 166 0.07 11.86 10.21
N PHE A 167 1.22 11.42 9.70
CA PHE A 167 1.32 10.71 8.43
C PHE A 167 1.35 9.21 8.70
N TYR A 168 0.31 8.50 8.26
CA TYR A 168 0.30 7.05 8.21
C TYR A 168 0.68 6.63 6.79
N VAL A 169 1.80 5.94 6.65
CA VAL A 169 2.38 5.58 5.35
C VAL A 169 2.57 4.07 5.28
N GLY A 170 2.29 3.49 4.11
CA GLY A 170 2.65 2.12 3.79
C GLY A 170 3.08 1.99 2.34
N CYS A 171 4.07 1.14 2.07
CA CYS A 171 4.60 0.90 0.73
C CYS A 171 4.38 -0.55 0.29
N ALA A 172 3.77 -0.75 -0.89
CA ALA A 172 3.68 -2.04 -1.55
C ALA A 172 4.72 -2.17 -2.68
N GLN A 173 5.17 -3.40 -2.95
CA GLN A 173 6.11 -3.71 -4.03
C GLN A 173 5.34 -4.20 -5.25
N LEU A 174 5.47 -3.50 -6.37
CA LEU A 174 4.80 -3.85 -7.63
C LEU A 174 5.81 -4.15 -8.73
N LYS A 175 5.45 -5.06 -9.64
CA LYS A 175 6.11 -5.25 -10.92
C LYS A 175 5.11 -4.90 -12.01
N ILE A 176 5.26 -3.71 -12.58
CA ILE A 176 4.33 -3.13 -13.54
C ILE A 176 4.78 -3.47 -14.95
N THR A 177 3.85 -3.99 -15.74
CA THR A 177 3.97 -4.05 -17.21
C THR A 177 3.29 -2.83 -17.80
N GLY A 178 4.01 -2.05 -18.60
CA GLY A 178 3.49 -0.85 -19.21
C GLY A 178 4.17 -0.50 -20.53
N THR A 179 3.63 0.51 -21.21
CA THR A 179 4.03 0.89 -22.58
C THR A 179 4.87 2.16 -22.64
N GLY A 180 5.08 2.83 -21.51
CA GLY A 180 5.84 4.07 -21.41
C GLY A 180 7.35 3.91 -21.52
N SER A 181 8.03 5.05 -21.66
CA SER A 181 9.49 5.18 -21.59
C SER A 181 9.93 5.85 -20.29
N ASP A 182 11.13 5.55 -19.81
CA ASP A 182 11.67 6.15 -18.58
C ASP A 182 11.55 7.68 -18.58
N GLY A 183 11.16 8.24 -17.43
CA GLY A 183 10.94 9.69 -17.28
C GLY A 183 9.68 10.24 -17.94
N ALA A 184 8.78 9.40 -18.47
CA ALA A 184 7.54 9.85 -19.11
C ALA A 184 6.45 10.31 -18.12
N CYS A 185 6.65 10.14 -16.81
CA CYS A 185 5.66 10.43 -15.77
C CYS A 185 6.06 11.63 -14.92
N GLY A 186 5.11 12.52 -14.64
CA GLY A 186 5.32 13.65 -13.75
C GLY A 186 4.05 14.48 -13.52
N PRO A 187 4.12 15.52 -12.69
CA PRO A 187 5.33 16.00 -11.99
C PRO A 187 5.81 15.06 -10.89
N THR A 188 7.08 15.18 -10.51
CA THR A 188 7.68 14.45 -9.39
C THR A 188 7.93 15.35 -8.19
N ILE A 189 7.99 14.75 -7.00
CA ILE A 189 8.38 15.36 -5.74
C ILE A 189 9.47 14.51 -5.07
N GLU A 190 10.30 15.11 -4.24
CA GLU A 190 11.30 14.38 -3.45
C GLU A 190 10.78 14.09 -2.04
N LEU A 191 10.85 12.84 -1.58
CA LEU A 191 10.50 12.46 -0.20
C LEU A 191 11.69 11.74 0.47
N PRO A 192 12.20 12.26 1.62
CA PRO A 192 11.89 13.57 2.22
C PRO A 192 12.36 14.75 1.34
N GLY A 193 11.75 15.92 1.56
CA GLY A 193 12.18 17.17 0.93
C GLY A 193 11.04 18.07 0.48
N ALA A 194 10.04 17.52 -0.20
CA ALA A 194 8.91 18.27 -0.73
C ALA A 194 7.89 18.69 0.33
N TYR A 195 7.77 17.93 1.41
CA TYR A 195 6.88 18.26 2.52
C TYR A 195 7.57 19.20 3.49
N ASN A 196 6.87 20.25 3.89
CA ASN A 196 7.29 21.15 4.94
C ASN A 196 6.24 21.19 6.07
N GLU A 197 6.71 21.14 7.32
CA GLU A 197 5.85 21.07 8.51
C GLU A 197 5.01 22.34 8.72
N GLU A 198 5.36 23.44 8.04
CA GLU A 198 4.62 24.69 8.03
C GLU A 198 3.73 24.87 6.78
N ASP A 199 3.68 23.88 5.86
CA ASP A 199 2.80 23.96 4.70
C ASP A 199 1.33 24.09 5.14
N PRO A 200 0.52 24.94 4.49
CA PRO A 200 -0.85 25.25 4.94
C PRO A 200 -1.82 24.08 4.82
N ASN A 201 -1.43 22.99 4.15
CA ASN A 201 -2.18 21.73 4.06
C ASN A 201 -1.63 20.63 4.99
N ILE A 202 -0.61 20.95 5.79
CA ILE A 202 -0.02 20.10 6.84
C ILE A 202 -0.24 20.77 8.21
N TYR A 203 0.07 22.05 8.35
CA TYR A 203 -0.18 22.86 9.53
C TYR A 203 -1.43 23.73 9.35
N ILE A 204 -2.48 23.40 10.09
CA ILE A 204 -3.81 24.01 10.02
C ILE A 204 -4.21 24.48 11.44
N PRO A 205 -3.80 25.68 11.86
CA PRO A 205 -4.08 26.22 13.22
C PRO A 205 -5.56 26.16 13.61
N ASN A 206 -6.43 26.35 12.62
CA ASN A 206 -7.87 26.47 12.76
C ASN A 206 -8.64 25.22 12.32
N VAL A 207 -8.01 24.04 12.28
CA VAL A 207 -8.63 22.79 11.75
C VAL A 207 -10.00 22.46 12.35
N TYR A 208 -10.26 22.83 13.61
CA TYR A 208 -11.55 22.64 14.29
C TYR A 208 -12.46 23.87 14.30
N ASN A 209 -11.95 25.05 13.96
CA ASN A 209 -12.62 26.33 14.20
C ASN A 209 -12.54 27.22 12.96
N GLY A 210 -13.42 26.98 11.99
CA GLY A 210 -13.55 27.83 10.79
C GLY A 210 -12.55 27.50 9.68
N PHE A 211 -11.93 26.31 9.70
CA PHE A 211 -11.26 25.77 8.53
C PHE A 211 -12.29 25.31 7.49
N ASP A 212 -12.16 25.79 6.26
CA ASP A 212 -12.97 25.37 5.13
C ASP A 212 -12.24 24.27 4.36
N ALA A 213 -12.73 23.03 4.50
CA ALA A 213 -12.14 21.87 3.85
C ALA A 213 -12.49 21.75 2.36
N THR A 214 -13.42 22.58 1.84
CA THR A 214 -13.93 22.47 0.46
C THR A 214 -12.84 22.63 -0.59
N ASN A 215 -11.83 23.44 -0.30
CA ASN A 215 -10.71 23.73 -1.20
C ASN A 215 -9.38 23.14 -0.68
N TYR A 216 -9.44 22.18 0.24
CA TYR A 216 -8.24 21.49 0.70
C TYR A 216 -7.65 20.66 -0.45
N THR A 217 -6.31 20.64 -0.51
CA THR A 217 -5.55 19.75 -1.40
C THR A 217 -4.43 19.14 -0.60
N ALA A 218 -4.32 17.80 -0.63
CA ALA A 218 -3.25 17.09 0.07
C ALA A 218 -1.85 17.54 -0.39
N PRO A 219 -0.83 17.44 0.49
CA PRO A 219 0.54 17.77 0.12
C PRO A 219 1.07 16.90 -1.02
N GLY A 220 2.13 17.36 -1.69
CA GLY A 220 2.77 16.60 -2.77
C GLY A 220 2.34 16.95 -4.20
N GLY A 221 1.74 18.13 -4.41
CA GLY A 221 1.42 18.64 -5.74
C GLY A 221 0.23 17.93 -6.42
N PRO A 222 -0.05 18.22 -7.70
CA PRO A 222 -1.18 17.61 -8.41
C PRO A 222 -0.91 16.14 -8.74
N VAL A 223 -1.99 15.39 -8.96
CA VAL A 223 -1.91 14.05 -9.60
C VAL A 223 -1.23 14.18 -10.97
N GLY A 224 -0.21 13.36 -11.19
CA GLY A 224 0.59 13.35 -12.40
C GLY A 224 -0.03 12.58 -13.56
N SER A 225 0.63 12.67 -14.70
CA SER A 225 0.28 11.93 -15.92
C SER A 225 1.52 11.31 -16.54
N CYS A 226 1.33 10.25 -17.32
CA CYS A 226 2.39 9.57 -18.05
C CYS A 226 2.16 9.69 -19.56
N GLY A 227 3.25 9.69 -20.34
CA GLY A 227 3.21 9.70 -21.81
C GLY A 227 3.31 11.09 -22.46
N GLY A 228 3.56 12.15 -21.67
CA GLY A 228 3.96 13.45 -22.21
C GLY A 228 5.47 13.49 -22.47
N SER A 229 5.92 14.14 -23.55
CA SER A 229 7.33 14.55 -23.65
C SER A 229 7.67 15.40 -22.44
N GLY A 230 8.52 14.88 -21.55
CA GLY A 230 8.77 15.41 -20.21
C GLY A 230 8.86 16.94 -20.17
N SER A 231 7.85 17.57 -19.57
CA SER A 231 7.97 18.94 -19.09
C SER A 231 8.53 18.88 -17.68
N THR A 232 9.85 18.98 -17.57
CA THR A 232 10.51 19.34 -16.31
C THR A 232 10.06 20.74 -15.93
N THR A 233 8.95 20.86 -15.22
CA THR A 233 8.57 22.12 -14.59
C THR A 233 9.54 22.33 -13.41
N PRO A 234 10.32 23.42 -13.37
CA PRO A 234 11.19 23.70 -12.24
C PRO A 234 10.32 23.87 -10.98
N SER A 235 10.67 23.13 -9.92
CA SER A 235 10.17 23.40 -8.57
C SER A 235 10.35 24.89 -8.24
N PRO A 236 9.33 25.57 -7.67
CA PRO A 236 9.49 26.97 -7.29
C PRO A 236 10.59 27.07 -6.22
N SER A 237 11.74 27.60 -6.62
CA SER A 237 12.78 28.01 -5.69
C SER A 237 12.21 29.09 -4.78
N LYS A 238 12.25 28.79 -3.48
CA LYS A 238 11.97 29.70 -2.36
C LYS A 238 12.52 31.11 -2.62
N PRO A 239 11.76 32.19 -2.38
CA PRO A 239 12.27 33.54 -2.56
C PRO A 239 13.41 33.81 -1.57
N ALA A 240 14.59 34.10 -2.10
CA ALA A 240 15.71 34.62 -1.32
C ALA A 240 15.36 36.02 -0.81
N SER A 241 15.68 36.25 0.47
CA SER A 241 15.48 37.50 1.17
C SER A 241 16.27 38.63 0.49
N ASN A 242 15.58 39.65 -0.01
CA ASN A 242 16.19 40.78 -0.70
C ASN A 242 16.82 41.75 0.32
N SER A 243 18.15 41.71 0.41
CA SER A 243 18.97 42.78 1.00
C SER A 243 19.14 43.90 -0.03
N THR A 244 18.71 45.09 0.34
CA THR A 244 18.77 46.35 -0.42
C THR A 244 20.19 46.85 -0.66
N THR A 245 20.57 47.11 -1.91
CA THR A 245 21.37 48.29 -2.30
C THR A 245 21.12 48.67 -3.79
N PRO A 246 21.22 49.96 -4.18
CA PRO A 246 20.70 50.46 -5.45
C PRO A 246 21.75 50.49 -6.56
N ALA A 247 21.37 50.06 -7.77
CA ALA A 247 22.16 50.22 -8.99
C ALA A 247 21.49 51.18 -9.98
N THR A 248 22.31 52.10 -10.47
CA THR A 248 22.05 53.16 -11.45
C THR A 248 21.65 52.67 -12.85
N SER A 249 20.82 53.48 -13.51
CA SER A 249 20.27 53.35 -14.85
C SER A 249 21.29 53.20 -15.99
N ALA A 250 20.96 52.35 -16.97
CA ALA A 250 21.29 52.56 -18.38
C ALA A 250 20.25 51.88 -19.27
N ALA A 251 20.00 52.49 -20.43
CA ALA A 251 18.76 52.41 -21.18
C ALA A 251 18.85 51.56 -22.46
N VAL A 252 17.65 51.18 -22.94
CA VAL A 252 17.17 50.94 -24.33
C VAL A 252 17.90 49.96 -25.27
N ALA A 253 17.13 48.99 -25.79
CA ALA A 253 16.86 48.87 -27.23
C ALA A 253 15.61 48.00 -27.50
N SER A 254 14.67 48.55 -28.26
CA SER A 254 13.49 47.88 -28.83
C SER A 254 13.84 47.19 -30.14
N SER A 255 13.21 46.05 -30.41
CA SER A 255 12.87 45.64 -31.78
C SER A 255 11.53 44.92 -31.81
N VAL A 256 10.76 45.25 -32.85
CA VAL A 256 9.38 44.87 -33.14
C VAL A 256 9.35 43.98 -34.39
N VAL A 257 8.20 43.33 -34.62
CA VAL A 257 7.70 42.73 -35.88
C VAL A 257 8.14 41.25 -36.08
N ALA A 258 7.33 40.27 -36.52
CA ALA A 258 5.94 40.18 -37.00
C ALA A 258 5.38 38.76 -36.74
N THR A 259 4.07 38.70 -36.55
CA THR A 259 3.23 37.51 -36.66
C THR A 259 2.89 37.26 -38.13
N THR A 260 3.03 36.03 -38.62
CA THR A 260 2.33 35.57 -39.83
C THR A 260 1.59 34.27 -39.53
N ALA A 261 0.29 34.29 -39.79
CA ALA A 261 -0.59 33.14 -39.75
C ALA A 261 -0.54 32.41 -41.11
N SER A 262 -0.62 31.09 -41.08
CA SER A 262 -0.78 30.25 -42.26
C SER A 262 -1.91 29.24 -42.02
N LEU A 263 -3.00 29.42 -42.76
CA LEU A 263 -4.06 28.43 -42.98
C LEU A 263 -3.67 27.54 -44.16
N ALA A 264 -3.86 26.23 -44.04
CA ALA A 264 -4.17 25.35 -45.16
C ALA A 264 -4.87 24.07 -44.68
N SER A 265 -6.02 23.80 -45.28
CA SER A 265 -6.82 22.57 -45.13
C SER A 265 -6.29 21.43 -46.00
N SER A 266 -6.55 20.18 -45.62
CA SER A 266 -6.97 19.14 -46.56
C SER A 266 -7.68 17.99 -45.86
N VAL A 267 -8.78 17.58 -46.48
CA VAL A 267 -9.71 16.51 -46.13
C VAL A 267 -9.13 15.15 -46.49
N ALA A 268 -9.35 14.12 -45.67
CA ALA A 268 -9.42 12.74 -46.13
C ALA A 268 -10.47 11.97 -45.33
N VAL A 269 -11.46 11.45 -46.02
CA VAL A 269 -12.55 10.61 -45.53
C VAL A 269 -12.16 9.16 -45.77
N SER A 270 -12.35 8.27 -44.79
CA SER A 270 -12.55 6.84 -45.07
C SER A 270 -13.43 6.21 -43.99
N SER A 271 -14.53 5.66 -44.49
CA SER A 271 -15.61 4.95 -43.81
C SER A 271 -15.25 3.50 -43.55
N VAL A 272 -15.60 2.96 -42.37
CA VAL A 272 -15.98 1.54 -42.23
C VAL A 272 -17.11 1.36 -41.19
N ALA A 273 -18.07 0.57 -41.64
CA ALA A 273 -19.31 0.00 -41.09
C ALA A 273 -19.57 0.01 -39.57
N ALA A 274 -20.79 0.42 -39.23
CA ALA A 274 -21.50 0.05 -38.02
C ALA A 274 -22.08 -1.37 -38.16
N ILE A 275 -21.91 -2.19 -37.12
CA ILE A 275 -22.61 -3.47 -36.97
C ILE A 275 -23.42 -3.38 -35.68
N SER A 276 -24.74 -3.52 -35.84
CA SER A 276 -25.72 -3.60 -34.78
C SER A 276 -25.79 -5.03 -34.24
N SER A 277 -25.84 -5.19 -32.91
CA SER A 277 -26.32 -6.42 -32.28
C SER A 277 -27.02 -6.11 -30.96
N ALA A 278 -28.18 -6.75 -30.80
CA ALA A 278 -29.22 -6.55 -29.80
C ALA A 278 -28.85 -6.97 -28.37
N PRO A 279 -29.61 -6.54 -27.33
CA PRO A 279 -29.37 -6.96 -25.95
C PRO A 279 -29.92 -8.36 -25.68
N VAL A 280 -29.13 -9.19 -25.00
CA VAL A 280 -29.56 -10.50 -24.49
C VAL A 280 -29.98 -10.32 -23.03
N VAL A 281 -31.23 -10.67 -22.74
CA VAL A 281 -31.81 -10.70 -21.39
C VAL A 281 -31.39 -11.98 -20.70
N SER A 282 -30.75 -11.88 -19.52
CA SER A 282 -30.45 -13.02 -18.65
C SER A 282 -31.42 -13.07 -17.47
N ALA A 283 -32.10 -14.21 -17.31
CA ALA A 283 -32.99 -14.53 -16.20
C ALA A 283 -32.21 -14.95 -14.95
N PRO A 284 -32.78 -14.82 -13.73
CA PRO A 284 -32.10 -15.20 -12.49
C PRO A 284 -32.17 -16.72 -12.24
N VAL A 285 -31.06 -17.32 -11.83
CA VAL A 285 -30.99 -18.70 -11.35
C VAL A 285 -31.09 -18.71 -9.83
N ALA A 286 -31.94 -19.60 -9.32
CA ALA A 286 -32.29 -19.76 -7.92
C ALA A 286 -31.12 -20.24 -7.04
N SER A 287 -31.12 -19.72 -5.81
CA SER A 287 -30.23 -20.08 -4.71
C SER A 287 -30.56 -21.47 -4.14
N VAL A 288 -29.51 -22.27 -3.90
CA VAL A 288 -29.62 -23.56 -3.20
C VAL A 288 -28.96 -23.44 -1.83
N THR A 289 -29.76 -23.66 -0.81
CA THR A 289 -29.40 -23.67 0.61
C THR A 289 -28.65 -24.97 0.94
N ALA A 290 -27.44 -24.88 1.50
CA ALA A 290 -26.76 -26.03 2.08
C ALA A 290 -26.85 -26.00 3.62
N VAL A 291 -27.49 -27.04 4.15
CA VAL A 291 -27.64 -27.32 5.58
C VAL A 291 -26.40 -28.05 6.11
N SER A 292 -26.00 -27.67 7.32
CA SER A 292 -24.96 -28.27 8.16
C SER A 292 -25.31 -29.71 8.62
N GLY A 293 -24.30 -30.58 8.70
CA GLY A 293 -24.42 -31.92 9.29
C GLY A 293 -23.05 -32.59 9.45
N GLY A 294 -22.68 -32.92 10.69
CA GLY A 294 -21.33 -33.34 11.08
C GLY A 294 -21.08 -34.84 11.23
N ASN A 295 -19.80 -35.12 11.49
CA ASN A 295 -19.17 -36.21 12.26
C ASN A 295 -19.46 -37.71 11.97
N ASN A 296 -18.33 -38.37 11.64
CA ASN A 296 -17.75 -39.54 12.30
C ASN A 296 -18.27 -40.98 12.03
N THR A 297 -17.32 -41.74 11.44
CA THR A 297 -16.80 -43.06 11.83
C THR A 297 -17.65 -44.33 11.73
N ALA A 298 -17.04 -45.29 11.02
CA ALA A 298 -16.80 -46.69 11.39
C ALA A 298 -17.63 -47.81 10.72
N SER A 299 -16.82 -48.71 10.13
CA SER A 299 -16.95 -50.17 10.09
C SER A 299 -17.91 -50.85 9.09
N ALA A 300 -17.27 -51.60 8.20
CA ALA A 300 -17.77 -52.69 7.38
C ALA A 300 -18.06 -53.97 8.23
N PRO A 301 -18.32 -55.15 7.64
CA PRO A 301 -19.25 -55.52 6.56
C PRO A 301 -20.18 -56.70 6.98
N VAL A 302 -20.98 -57.23 6.04
CA VAL A 302 -21.09 -58.66 5.64
C VAL A 302 -22.50 -58.96 5.11
N ALA A 303 -22.51 -59.67 3.98
CA ALA A 303 -23.65 -60.04 3.14
C ALA A 303 -24.53 -61.17 3.70
N SER A 304 -25.77 -61.28 3.20
CA SER A 304 -26.35 -62.58 2.82
C SER A 304 -27.50 -62.41 1.81
N VAL A 305 -27.57 -63.39 0.91
CA VAL A 305 -28.38 -63.54 -0.30
C VAL A 305 -29.72 -64.22 0.05
N THR A 306 -30.80 -64.05 -0.73
CA THR A 306 -31.70 -65.14 -1.20
C THR A 306 -32.62 -64.61 -2.33
N ALA A 307 -32.93 -65.49 -3.28
CA ALA A 307 -33.45 -65.25 -4.64
C ALA A 307 -34.98 -65.41 -4.82
N ALA A 308 -35.52 -64.72 -5.85
CA ALA A 308 -36.48 -65.12 -6.94
C ALA A 308 -37.80 -65.91 -6.60
N PRO A 309 -38.80 -66.10 -7.52
CA PRO A 309 -38.84 -65.81 -8.97
C PRO A 309 -40.18 -65.26 -9.56
N GLY A 310 -40.15 -64.91 -10.86
CA GLY A 310 -41.23 -65.26 -11.82
C GLY A 310 -41.82 -64.14 -12.70
N GLY A 311 -41.65 -64.26 -14.04
CA GLY A 311 -42.64 -63.79 -15.03
C GLY A 311 -42.13 -62.95 -16.22
N ASN A 312 -42.06 -63.57 -17.40
CA ASN A 312 -41.51 -63.10 -18.70
C ASN A 312 -42.19 -61.86 -19.36
N ASN A 313 -41.44 -61.06 -20.13
CA ASN A 313 -41.44 -61.07 -21.62
C ASN A 313 -40.64 -59.89 -22.25
N THR A 314 -39.63 -60.26 -23.06
CA THR A 314 -39.12 -59.66 -24.33
C THR A 314 -38.93 -58.14 -24.50
N ALA A 315 -37.67 -57.68 -24.58
CA ALA A 315 -37.11 -56.94 -25.73
C ALA A 315 -35.62 -56.57 -25.48
N SER A 316 -34.83 -56.58 -26.56
CA SER A 316 -33.38 -56.39 -26.64
C SER A 316 -32.80 -55.17 -25.92
N ALA A 317 -31.71 -55.37 -25.19
CA ALA A 317 -30.71 -54.33 -24.90
C ALA A 317 -29.29 -54.95 -24.90
N LEU A 318 -28.40 -54.37 -25.71
CA LEU A 318 -26.97 -54.62 -25.79
C LEU A 318 -26.21 -53.69 -24.80
N PRO A 319 -24.94 -53.99 -24.47
CA PRO A 319 -24.48 -54.06 -23.08
C PRO A 319 -23.84 -52.79 -22.51
N SER A 320 -24.03 -52.57 -21.21
CA SER A 320 -23.23 -51.66 -20.40
C SER A 320 -21.84 -52.24 -20.13
N LEU A 321 -20.81 -51.54 -20.60
CA LEU A 321 -19.41 -51.79 -20.25
C LEU A 321 -19.10 -51.08 -18.92
N VAL A 322 -18.69 -51.88 -17.95
CA VAL A 322 -18.16 -51.44 -16.65
C VAL A 322 -16.65 -51.25 -16.82
N PHE A 323 -16.15 -50.04 -16.62
CA PHE A 323 -14.72 -49.77 -16.49
C PHE A 323 -14.38 -49.52 -15.02
N PRO A 324 -13.42 -50.25 -14.43
CA PRO A 324 -12.89 -49.91 -13.12
C PRO A 324 -11.89 -48.74 -13.25
N SER A 325 -12.18 -47.63 -12.57
CA SER A 325 -11.26 -46.49 -12.45
C SER A 325 -10.36 -46.71 -11.23
N THR A 326 -9.14 -47.19 -11.45
CA THR A 326 -8.07 -47.20 -10.45
C THR A 326 -7.41 -45.82 -10.41
N LEU A 327 -7.65 -45.02 -9.36
CA LEU A 327 -6.84 -43.85 -9.07
C LEU A 327 -5.49 -44.31 -8.51
N GLN A 328 -4.44 -44.06 -9.29
CA GLN A 328 -3.05 -44.27 -8.90
C GLN A 328 -2.53 -42.97 -8.29
N THR A 329 -2.41 -42.92 -6.97
CA THR A 329 -1.80 -41.81 -6.24
C THR A 329 -0.28 -41.94 -6.33
N SER A 330 0.34 -41.25 -7.27
CA SER A 330 1.80 -41.11 -7.34
C SER A 330 2.26 -40.05 -6.34
N VAL A 331 2.74 -40.49 -5.18
CA VAL A 331 3.56 -39.69 -4.27
C VAL A 331 4.99 -39.63 -4.82
N ILE A 332 5.37 -38.47 -5.36
CA ILE A 332 6.77 -38.17 -5.66
C ILE A 332 7.43 -37.75 -4.35
N ALA A 333 8.12 -38.69 -3.70
CA ALA A 333 9.04 -38.38 -2.61
C ALA A 333 10.34 -37.84 -3.21
N ALA A 334 10.64 -36.56 -2.99
CA ALA A 334 11.92 -35.97 -3.31
C ALA A 334 13.02 -36.55 -2.40
N PRO A 335 14.17 -37.01 -2.93
CA PRO A 335 15.28 -37.41 -2.08
C PRO A 335 15.98 -36.17 -1.50
N SER A 336 15.83 -35.95 -0.21
CA SER A 336 16.61 -34.98 0.57
C SER A 336 17.96 -35.59 0.95
N THR A 337 19.00 -35.34 0.16
CA THR A 337 20.39 -35.60 0.54
C THR A 337 21.01 -34.32 1.10
N PHE A 338 20.95 -34.12 2.42
CA PHE A 338 21.85 -33.18 3.10
C PHE A 338 23.19 -33.88 3.31
N GLN A 339 24.21 -33.47 2.56
CA GLN A 339 25.60 -33.81 2.85
C GLN A 339 26.15 -32.82 3.87
N THR A 340 26.53 -33.33 5.04
CA THR A 340 27.25 -32.60 6.08
C THR A 340 28.73 -32.58 5.73
N SER A 341 29.21 -31.46 5.20
CA SER A 341 30.65 -31.24 4.96
C SER A 341 31.27 -30.62 6.22
N VAL A 342 31.93 -31.44 7.03
CA VAL A 342 32.84 -30.96 8.08
C VAL A 342 34.16 -30.54 7.43
N ILE A 343 34.43 -29.24 7.39
CA ILE A 343 35.74 -28.69 7.02
C ILE A 343 36.53 -28.45 8.31
N ALA A 344 37.68 -29.10 8.41
CA ALA A 344 38.65 -28.98 9.48
C ALA A 344 39.28 -27.57 9.53
N ALA A 345 39.61 -27.13 10.74
CA ALA A 345 40.26 -25.86 11.04
C ALA A 345 41.68 -25.75 10.45
N PRO A 346 42.10 -24.58 9.95
CA PRO A 346 43.50 -24.20 9.89
C PRO A 346 43.88 -23.30 11.06
N THR A 347 45.02 -23.62 11.66
CA THR A 347 45.73 -22.89 12.71
C THR A 347 46.51 -21.69 12.18
N ASN A 348 46.66 -20.67 13.03
CA ASN A 348 47.64 -19.58 13.04
C ASN A 348 47.72 -18.64 11.81
N GLY A 349 47.09 -17.48 11.96
CA GLY A 349 47.39 -16.25 11.22
C GLY A 349 46.87 -15.05 12.02
N THR A 350 47.76 -14.13 12.34
CA THR A 350 47.58 -12.92 13.17
C THR A 350 46.37 -12.06 12.80
N ALA A 351 45.55 -11.74 13.81
CA ALA A 351 44.38 -10.87 13.71
C ALA A 351 44.75 -9.38 13.53
N PRO A 352 44.09 -8.63 12.63
CA PRO A 352 44.10 -7.17 12.66
C PRO A 352 43.18 -6.66 13.77
N SER A 353 43.67 -5.66 14.50
CA SER A 353 43.01 -4.99 15.62
C SER A 353 41.62 -4.44 15.26
N ALA A 354 40.64 -4.73 16.09
CA ALA A 354 39.32 -4.10 16.06
C ALA A 354 39.42 -2.60 16.44
N PRO A 355 38.66 -1.69 15.80
CA PRO A 355 38.51 -0.34 16.32
C PRO A 355 37.65 -0.39 17.58
N GLY A 356 38.23 0.01 18.71
CA GLY A 356 37.48 0.22 19.95
C GLY A 356 36.48 1.36 19.77
N SER A 357 35.20 1.08 20.01
CA SER A 357 34.19 2.12 20.18
C SER A 357 34.12 2.50 21.66
N THR A 358 34.87 3.55 22.00
CA THR A 358 34.57 4.40 23.16
C THR A 358 33.23 5.09 22.92
N GLY A 359 32.15 4.54 23.47
CA GLY A 359 30.81 5.14 23.40
C GLY A 359 30.11 4.99 24.74
N THR A 360 30.04 6.09 25.47
CA THR A 360 29.21 6.33 26.66
C THR A 360 27.90 5.56 26.58
N VAL A 361 27.54 4.83 27.64
CA VAL A 361 26.22 4.20 27.81
C VAL A 361 25.19 5.34 27.91
N GLY A 362 24.69 5.78 26.75
CA GLY A 362 23.69 6.83 26.66
C GLY A 362 22.35 6.34 27.20
N THR A 363 21.50 7.26 27.64
CA THR A 363 20.10 6.94 27.98
C THR A 363 19.24 6.98 26.71
N VAL A 364 18.24 6.10 26.62
CA VAL A 364 17.29 6.04 25.51
C VAL A 364 16.23 7.13 25.67
N LYS A 365 16.02 7.94 24.63
CA LYS A 365 14.99 8.99 24.60
C LYS A 365 13.60 8.42 24.93
N LYS A 366 12.70 9.25 25.47
CA LYS A 366 11.30 8.87 25.64
C LYS A 366 10.74 8.39 24.29
N TYR A 367 10.03 7.27 24.32
CA TYR A 367 9.52 6.47 23.20
C TYR A 367 10.57 5.70 22.36
N GLY A 368 11.85 5.72 22.74
CA GLY A 368 12.87 4.87 22.12
C GLY A 368 12.83 3.43 22.62
N GLN A 369 13.35 2.50 21.82
CA GLN A 369 13.51 1.10 22.20
C GLN A 369 14.64 0.96 23.24
N CYS A 370 14.34 0.29 24.35
CA CYS A 370 15.24 0.05 25.48
C CYS A 370 15.40 -1.44 25.81
N GLY A 371 14.83 -2.34 25.01
CA GLY A 371 14.93 -3.78 25.21
C GLY A 371 14.25 -4.61 24.12
N GLY A 372 14.41 -5.92 24.23
CA GLY A 372 13.92 -6.93 23.28
C GLY A 372 14.94 -8.05 23.05
N LYS A 373 14.51 -9.26 22.70
CA LYS A 373 15.36 -10.46 22.53
C LYS A 373 16.57 -10.27 21.60
N THR A 374 16.51 -9.36 20.64
CA THR A 374 17.58 -9.09 19.67
C THR A 374 18.15 -7.68 19.77
N TYR A 375 17.73 -6.90 20.77
CA TYR A 375 18.13 -5.50 20.90
C TYR A 375 19.56 -5.38 21.44
N VAL A 376 20.41 -4.67 20.69
CA VAL A 376 21.78 -4.32 21.09
C VAL A 376 21.86 -2.80 21.17
N GLY A 377 21.76 -2.26 22.37
CA GLY A 377 21.76 -0.81 22.61
C GLY A 377 21.59 -0.47 24.08
N ALA A 378 21.35 0.81 24.37
CA ALA A 378 21.14 1.28 25.73
C ALA A 378 19.80 0.77 26.31
N THR A 379 19.80 0.33 27.56
CA THR A 379 18.59 -0.21 28.21
C THR A 379 18.00 0.73 29.26
N SER A 380 18.71 1.83 29.58
CA SER A 380 18.27 2.83 30.55
C SER A 380 17.60 3.99 29.84
N CYS A 381 16.38 4.33 30.26
CA CYS A 381 15.62 5.46 29.70
C CYS A 381 16.11 6.81 30.24
N VAL A 382 15.84 7.89 29.49
CA VAL A 382 15.99 9.26 29.99
C VAL A 382 15.18 9.46 31.28
N THR A 383 15.64 10.34 32.17
CA THR A 383 14.98 10.64 33.43
C THR A 383 13.50 11.01 33.20
N GLY A 384 12.60 10.36 33.95
CA GLY A 384 11.15 10.56 33.82
C GLY A 384 10.44 9.53 32.93
N SER A 385 11.16 8.55 32.37
CA SER A 385 10.58 7.42 31.64
C SER A 385 11.08 6.08 32.18
N THR A 386 10.27 5.03 32.03
CA THR A 386 10.57 3.66 32.44
C THR A 386 10.63 2.75 31.22
N CYS A 387 11.58 1.82 31.19
CA CYS A 387 11.64 0.83 30.12
C CYS A 387 10.55 -0.22 30.35
N THR A 388 9.48 -0.17 29.58
CA THR A 388 8.33 -1.07 29.69
C THR A 388 8.38 -2.12 28.58
N VAL A 389 8.26 -3.39 28.96
CA VAL A 389 8.19 -4.51 28.01
C VAL A 389 6.85 -4.48 27.30
N MET A 390 6.86 -4.39 25.97
CA MET A 390 5.64 -4.45 25.15
C MET A 390 5.43 -5.86 24.61
N ASN A 391 6.52 -6.50 24.16
CA ASN A 391 6.55 -7.90 23.77
C ASN A 391 7.98 -8.46 23.87
N ASP A 392 8.13 -9.76 23.59
CA ASP A 392 9.41 -10.48 23.66
C ASP A 392 10.56 -9.82 22.87
N TYR A 393 10.25 -9.09 21.81
CA TYR A 393 11.23 -8.49 20.91
C TYR A 393 11.34 -6.97 21.07
N TYR A 394 10.51 -6.34 21.91
CA TYR A 394 10.43 -4.89 22.01
C TYR A 394 10.03 -4.41 23.40
N SER A 395 10.88 -3.56 23.99
CA SER A 395 10.59 -2.75 25.18
C SER A 395 10.83 -1.28 24.85
N GLN A 396 10.00 -0.39 25.39
CA GLN A 396 10.03 1.04 25.07
C GLN A 396 10.12 1.91 26.33
N CYS A 397 10.84 3.01 26.24
CA CYS A 397 10.84 4.05 27.27
C CYS A 397 9.51 4.83 27.24
N ILE A 398 8.68 4.71 28.27
CA ILE A 398 7.42 5.47 28.40
C ILE A 398 7.34 6.28 29.69
#